data_AF-A0A238WU99-F1
#
_entry.id   AF-A0A238WU99-F1
#
_cell.length_a   1.000
_cell.length_b   1.000
_cell.length_c   1.000
_cell.angle_alpha   90.00
_cell.angle_beta   90.00
_cell.angle_gamma   90.00
#
_symmetry.space_group_name_H-M   'P 1'
#
loop_
_entity.id
_entity.type
_entity.pdbx_description
1 polymer ?
#
loop_
_entity_poly.entity_id
_entity_poly.type
_entity_poly.pdbx_seq_one_letter_code
_entity_poly.pdbx_strand_id
1 'polypeptide(L)' 'MSSLRKLVDCDGTPRVTLDKGELGMDGVLDDGQIPDDQRMHVQRLDRGVYVVRAVSDGRIPELPAGIR' A
#
# COMPACT_ATOMS: atom_id res chain seq x y z
N MET A 1 -1.77 -1.90 13.62
CA MET A 1 -1.23 -3.03 14.45
C MET A 1 -0.77 -4.09 13.46
N SER A 2 0.51 -4.49 13.37
CA SER A 2 0.93 -5.33 12.23
C SER A 2 0.33 -6.74 12.32
N SER A 3 -0.41 -7.16 11.29
CA SER A 3 -0.87 -8.53 11.12
C SER A 3 -0.11 -9.21 9.99
N LEU A 4 0.19 -10.51 10.14
CA LEU A 4 0.77 -11.29 9.06
C LEU A 4 -0.30 -11.58 8.02
N ARG A 5 -0.01 -11.24 6.76
CA ARG A 5 -0.87 -11.53 5.62
C ARG A 5 -0.20 -12.57 4.74
N LYS A 6 -0.99 -13.48 4.19
CA LYS A 6 -0.51 -14.49 3.23
C LYS A 6 -0.26 -13.82 1.88
N LEU A 7 0.84 -14.17 1.22
CA LEU A 7 1.04 -13.87 -0.19
C LEU A 7 0.16 -14.82 -1.02
N VAL A 8 -0.72 -14.25 -1.83
CA VAL A 8 -1.68 -15.00 -2.66
C VAL A 8 -1.28 -14.87 -4.12
N ASP A 9 -1.24 -15.99 -4.83
CA ASP A 9 -1.16 -15.97 -6.30
C ASP A 9 -2.54 -15.65 -6.88
N CYS A 10 -2.61 -14.62 -7.72
CA CYS A 10 -3.79 -14.22 -8.47
C CYS A 10 -3.41 -14.17 -9.94
N ASP A 11 -3.67 -15.27 -10.65
CA ASP A 11 -3.39 -15.42 -12.08
C ASP A 11 -1.92 -15.13 -12.46
N GLY A 12 -0.98 -15.68 -11.68
CA GLY A 12 0.45 -15.49 -11.85
C GLY A 12 0.98 -14.18 -11.26
N THR A 13 0.10 -13.35 -10.69
CA THR A 13 0.46 -12.08 -10.05
C THR A 13 0.42 -12.23 -8.52
N PRO A 14 1.55 -12.07 -7.81
CA PRO A 14 1.57 -12.12 -6.36
C PRO A 14 0.85 -10.90 -5.76
N ARG A 15 -0.09 -11.14 -4.84
CA ARG A 15 -0.85 -10.11 -4.13
C ARG A 15 -0.75 -10.28 -2.61
N VAL A 16 -0.62 -9.15 -1.92
CA VAL A 16 -0.81 -9.04 -0.47
C VAL A 16 -1.93 -8.03 -0.21
N THR A 17 -2.78 -8.31 0.77
CA THR A 17 -3.90 -7.44 1.11
C THR A 17 -3.52 -6.44 2.20
N LEU A 18 -3.90 -5.18 1.99
CA LEU A 18 -3.83 -4.14 3.00
C LEU A 18 -5.16 -4.09 3.77
N ASP A 19 -5.10 -3.65 5.03
CA ASP A 19 -6.30 -3.57 5.85
C ASP A 19 -7.18 -2.39 5.44
N LYS A 20 -8.46 -2.64 5.19
CA LYS A 20 -9.40 -1.61 4.73
C LYS A 20 -9.62 -0.52 5.80
N GLY A 21 -9.58 -0.88 7.08
CA GLY A 21 -9.69 0.07 8.17
C GLY A 21 -8.49 1.01 8.24
N GLU A 22 -7.27 0.46 8.15
CA GLU A 22 -6.03 1.27 8.11
C GLU A 22 -6.01 2.18 6.87
N LEU A 23 -6.39 1.68 5.68
CA LEU A 23 -6.53 2.52 4.48
C LEU A 23 -7.54 3.67 4.65
N GLY A 24 -8.65 3.42 5.33
CA GLY A 24 -9.65 4.46 5.63
C GLY A 24 -9.12 5.50 6.62
N MET A 25 -8.40 5.06 7.65
CA MET A 25 -7.74 5.96 8.60
C MET A 25 -6.69 6.85 7.93
N ASP A 26 -6.01 6.33 6.91
CA ASP A 26 -5.00 7.05 6.13
C ASP A 26 -5.60 7.91 4.99
N GLY A 27 -6.93 7.94 4.85
CA GLY A 27 -7.63 8.75 3.84
C GLY A 27 -7.48 8.25 2.41
N VAL A 28 -7.10 6.98 2.21
CA VAL A 28 -6.96 6.36 0.88
C VAL A 28 -8.32 5.99 0.28
N LEU A 29 -9.34 5.84 1.12
CA LEU A 29 -10.69 5.47 0.69
C LEU A 29 -11.58 6.71 0.57
N ASP A 30 -12.41 6.74 -0.47
CA ASP A 30 -13.48 7.71 -0.66
C ASP A 30 -14.83 7.04 -0.36
N ASP A 31 -15.57 7.56 0.62
CA ASP A 31 -16.80 6.95 1.16
C ASP A 31 -16.66 5.44 1.47
N GLY A 32 -15.48 5.05 1.97
CA GLY A 32 -15.17 3.66 2.31
C GLY A 32 -14.97 2.74 1.11
N GLN A 33 -14.83 3.28 -0.11
CA GLN A 33 -14.46 2.57 -1.32
C GLN A 33 -13.05 2.96 -1.76
N ILE A 34 -12.38 2.07 -2.49
CA ILE A 34 -11.10 2.40 -3.13
C ILE A 34 -11.44 3.21 -4.39
N PRO A 35 -10.88 4.41 -4.58
CA PRO A 35 -11.09 5.18 -5.81
C PRO A 35 -10.65 4.38 -7.06
N ASP A 36 -11.38 4.51 -8.16
CA ASP A 36 -11.15 3.72 -9.39
C ASP A 36 -9.74 3.91 -9.99
N ASP A 37 -9.16 5.10 -9.81
CA ASP A 37 -7.84 5.47 -10.31
C ASP A 37 -6.77 5.49 -9.20
N GLN A 38 -7.07 4.96 -8.02
CA GLN A 38 -6.11 4.91 -6.91
C GLN A 38 -4.87 4.12 -7.32
N ARG A 39 -3.73 4.83 -7.36
CA ARG A 39 -2.42 4.24 -7.65
C ARG A 39 -1.66 3.98 -6.36
N MET A 40 -0.93 2.86 -6.35
CA MET A 40 0.01 2.53 -5.28
C MET A 40 1.41 2.55 -5.86
N HIS A 41 2.33 3.24 -5.19
CA HIS A 41 3.74 3.17 -5.51
C HIS A 41 4.40 2.10 -4.63
N VAL A 42 4.95 1.08 -5.28
CA VAL A 42 5.70 -0.01 -4.62
C VAL A 42 7.18 0.22 -4.86
N GLN A 43 7.95 0.33 -3.78
CA GLN A 43 9.41 0.48 -3.83
C GLN A 43 10.07 -0.63 -3.02
N ARG A 44 11.11 -1.24 -3.58
CA ARG A 44 12.00 -2.14 -2.83
C ARG A 44 13.04 -1.31 -2.08
N LEU A 45 13.17 -1.55 -0.78
CA LEU A 45 14.17 -0.90 0.08
C LEU A 45 15.40 -1.80 0.28
N ASP A 46 15.19 -3.09 0.52
CA ASP A 46 16.25 -4.10 0.64
C ASP A 46 15.75 -5.48 0.15
N ARG A 47 16.55 -6.53 0.33
CA ARG A 47 16.19 -7.91 -0.02
C ARG A 47 14.99 -8.35 0.82
N GLY A 48 13.85 -8.54 0.16
CA GLY A 48 12.61 -8.97 0.81
C GLY A 48 11.88 -7.87 1.58
N VAL A 49 12.34 -6.62 1.51
CA VAL A 49 11.73 -5.48 2.20
C VAL A 49 11.18 -4.50 1.16
N TYR A 50 9.88 -4.26 1.23
CA TYR A 50 9.15 -3.40 0.31
C TYR A 50 8.32 -2.40 1.11
N VAL A 51 8.19 -1.20 0.57
CA VAL A 51 7.27 -0.16 1.06
C VAL A 51 6.24 0.13 -0.02
N VAL A 52 4.98 0.24 0.40
CA VAL A 52 3.85 0.59 -0.45
C VAL A 52 3.31 1.92 0.03
N ARG A 53 3.14 2.88 -0.89
CA ARG A 53 2.66 4.23 -0.58
C ARG A 53 1.50 4.58 -1.51
N ALA A 54 0.40 5.06 -0.95
CA ALA A 54 -0.72 5.58 -1.73
C ALA A 54 -0.32 6.86 -2.45
N VAL A 55 -0.54 6.91 -3.76
CA VAL A 55 -0.33 8.13 -4.56
C VAL A 55 -1.53 9.03 -4.34
N SER A 56 -1.29 10.28 -3.97
CA SER A 56 -2.33 11.30 -3.74
C SER A 56 -1.97 12.55 -4.55
N ASP A 57 -2.94 13.11 -5.27
CA ASP A 57 -2.76 14.28 -6.14
C ASP A 57 -1.58 14.15 -7.12
N GLY A 58 -1.39 12.94 -7.65
CA GLY A 58 -0.30 12.61 -8.58
C GLY A 58 1.10 12.61 -7.95
N ARG A 59 1.22 12.76 -6.63
CA ARG A 59 2.49 12.76 -5.89
C ARG A 59 2.65 11.48 -5.07
N ILE A 60 3.88 11.01 -5.00
CA ILE A 60 4.26 9.88 -4.15
C ILE A 60 4.69 10.48 -2.80
N PRO A 61 4.07 10.08 -1.67
CA PRO A 61 4.50 10.53 -0.35
C PRO A 61 5.98 10.22 -0.08
N GLU A 62 6.69 11.13 0.58
CA GLU A 62 8.06 10.86 1.02
C GLU A 62 8.11 9.77 2.09
N LEU A 63 9.26 9.11 2.21
CA LEU A 63 9.46 8.14 3.29
C LEU A 63 9.64 8.90 4.62
N PRO A 64 9.03 8.41 5.72
CA PRO A 64 9.32 8.92 7.05
C PRO A 64 10.82 8.86 7.39
N ALA A 65 11.29 9.82 8.18
CA ALA A 65 12.65 9.84 8.67
C ALA A 65 13.01 8.52 9.37
N GLY A 66 14.10 7.89 8.94
CA GLY A 66 14.59 6.61 9.50
C GLY A 66 14.24 5.37 8.69
N ILE A 67 13.36 5.48 7.68
CA ILE A 67 13.16 4.43 6.68
C ILE A 67 14.17 4.68 5.54
N ARG A 68 15.07 3.73 5.30
CA ARG A 68 16.10 3.76 4.25
C ARG A 68 15.81 2.71 3.20
#